data_AF-A0A976UFR4-F1
#
_entry.id   AF-A0A976UFR4-F1
#
_cell.length_a   1.000
_cell.length_b   1.000
_cell.length_c   1.000
_cell.angle_alpha   90.00
_cell.angle_beta   90.00
_cell.angle_gamma   90.00
#
_symmetry.space_group_name_H-M   'P 1'
#
loop_
_entity.id
_entity.type
_entity.pdbx_description
1 polymer ?
#
loop_
_entity_poly.entity_id
_entity_poly.type
_entity_poly.pdbx_seq_one_letter_code
_entity_poly.pdbx_strand_id
1 'polypeptide(L)'
;MNQTRFLELLRKEEVLESENKSLYEVEKSEYSELTSYRIVLQEQIYYENRFQYIDLVKKCLDEEINCYEFQSDFVEIYQNDITALDKLIDKVSQYGIDSEMNFHTDSKIENFSSLLDDQLVPLCDFLADGLTEESFYHKLKFRLNLTIKQTLIIGNSIIPILTIKKKNKKKKTVVWRKIKVVMITY
;
A
#
# COMPACT_ATOMS: atom_id res chain seq x y z
N MET A 1 -11.12 -10.06 11.36
CA MET A 1 -12.19 -10.34 10.37
C MET A 1 -12.97 -11.58 10.76
N ASN A 2 -14.30 -11.64 10.53
CA ASN A 2 -15.10 -12.86 10.73
C ASN A 2 -15.07 -13.73 9.46
N GLN A 3 -14.22 -14.75 9.47
CA GLN A 3 -13.97 -15.66 8.34
C GLN A 3 -15.22 -16.42 7.88
N THR A 4 -16.03 -16.93 8.81
CA THR A 4 -17.29 -17.64 8.48
C THR A 4 -18.26 -16.73 7.75
N ARG A 5 -18.44 -15.51 8.28
CA ARG A 5 -19.35 -14.52 7.69
C ARG A 5 -18.87 -14.07 6.30
N PHE A 6 -17.56 -13.91 6.12
CA PHE A 6 -16.98 -13.62 4.81
C PHE A 6 -17.30 -14.70 3.77
N LEU A 7 -17.13 -15.99 4.12
CA LEU A 7 -17.48 -17.11 3.24
C LEU A 7 -18.98 -17.18 2.91
N GLU A 8 -19.85 -16.90 3.88
CA GLU A 8 -21.30 -16.84 3.65
C GLU A 8 -21.66 -15.76 2.62
N LEU A 9 -21.06 -14.58 2.74
CA LEU A 9 -21.30 -13.47 1.84
C LEU A 9 -20.78 -13.74 0.42
N LEU A 10 -19.59 -14.34 0.29
CA LEU A 10 -19.05 -14.75 -1.02
C LEU A 10 -19.97 -15.74 -1.73
N ARG A 11 -20.41 -16.79 -1.04
CA ARG A 11 -21.35 -17.77 -1.62
C ARG A 11 -22.68 -17.13 -2.01
N LYS A 12 -23.16 -16.17 -1.22
CA LYS A 12 -24.40 -15.44 -1.53
C LYS A 12 -24.24 -14.61 -2.81
N GLU A 13 -23.10 -13.93 -2.96
CA GLU A 13 -22.78 -13.16 -4.17
C GLU A 13 -22.72 -14.07 -5.41
N GLU A 14 -22.02 -15.21 -5.33
CA GLU A 14 -21.95 -16.19 -6.43
C GLU A 14 -23.33 -16.71 -6.87
N VAL A 15 -24.21 -17.02 -5.91
CA VAL A 15 -25.58 -17.46 -6.23
C VAL A 15 -26.35 -16.34 -6.94
N LEU A 16 -26.24 -15.09 -6.48
CA LEU A 16 -26.90 -13.95 -7.11
C LEU A 16 -26.37 -13.69 -8.52
N GLU A 17 -25.05 -13.78 -8.73
CA GLU A 17 -24.43 -13.64 -10.05
C GLU A 17 -24.94 -14.70 -11.03
N SER A 18 -25.11 -15.95 -10.57
CA SER A 18 -25.70 -17.03 -11.39
C SER A 18 -27.16 -16.75 -11.80
N GLU A 19 -27.85 -15.88 -11.06
CA GLU A 19 -29.20 -15.40 -11.36
C GLU A 19 -29.22 -14.06 -12.13
N ASN A 20 -28.07 -13.56 -12.61
CA ASN A 20 -27.89 -12.23 -13.20
C ASN A 20 -28.34 -11.08 -12.27
N LYS A 21 -28.12 -11.24 -10.96
CA LYS A 21 -28.36 -10.20 -9.94
C LYS A 21 -27.04 -9.84 -9.26
N SER A 22 -26.95 -8.64 -8.70
CA SER A 22 -25.81 -8.26 -7.87
C SER A 22 -26.19 -8.19 -6.39
N LEU A 23 -25.25 -8.53 -5.51
CA LEU A 23 -25.43 -8.35 -4.06
C LEU A 23 -25.65 -6.87 -3.72
N TYR A 24 -25.02 -5.95 -4.46
CA TYR A 24 -25.21 -4.51 -4.31
C TYR A 24 -26.67 -4.06 -4.47
N GLU A 25 -27.37 -4.59 -5.47
CA GLU A 25 -28.76 -4.25 -5.75
C GLU A 25 -29.74 -4.92 -4.79
N VAL A 26 -29.44 -6.15 -4.37
CA VAL A 26 -30.36 -6.96 -3.55
C VAL A 26 -30.24 -6.62 -2.07
N GLU A 27 -29.01 -6.47 -1.55
CA GLU A 27 -28.76 -6.24 -0.12
C GLU A 27 -27.51 -5.37 0.08
N LYS A 28 -27.71 -4.06 -0.03
CA LYS A 28 -26.62 -3.07 0.03
C LYS A 28 -25.80 -3.12 1.32
N SER A 29 -26.43 -3.48 2.44
CA SER A 29 -25.74 -3.60 3.74
C SER A 29 -24.72 -4.74 3.70
N GLU A 30 -25.11 -5.89 3.18
CA GLU A 30 -24.23 -7.05 3.06
C GLU A 30 -23.16 -6.86 2.00
N TYR A 31 -23.47 -6.17 0.91
CA TYR A 31 -22.46 -5.76 -0.06
C TYR A 31 -21.39 -4.86 0.59
N SER A 32 -21.79 -3.92 1.44
CA SER A 32 -20.86 -3.04 2.15
C SER A 32 -20.00 -3.81 3.15
N GLU A 33 -20.60 -4.80 3.82
CA GLU A 33 -19.87 -5.73 4.71
C GLU A 33 -18.84 -6.55 3.93
N LEU A 34 -19.24 -7.16 2.81
CA LEU A 34 -18.35 -7.95 1.95
C LEU A 34 -17.21 -7.08 1.38
N THR A 35 -17.51 -5.85 0.96
CA THR A 35 -16.53 -4.89 0.49
C THR A 35 -15.51 -4.55 1.58
N SER A 36 -15.97 -4.39 2.83
CA SER A 36 -15.07 -4.13 3.97
C SER A 36 -14.11 -5.28 4.21
N TYR A 37 -14.56 -6.53 4.03
CA TYR A 37 -13.66 -7.69 4.08
C TYR A 37 -12.65 -7.70 2.94
N ARG A 38 -13.07 -7.40 1.70
CA ARG A 38 -12.16 -7.29 0.54
C ARG A 38 -11.08 -6.23 0.75
N ILE A 39 -11.44 -5.08 1.33
CA ILE A 39 -10.48 -4.01 1.65
C ILE A 39 -9.40 -4.53 2.62
N VAL A 40 -9.78 -5.20 3.72
CA VAL A 40 -8.79 -5.74 4.67
C VAL A 40 -7.81 -6.70 3.99
N LEU A 41 -8.28 -7.53 3.06
CA LEU A 41 -7.41 -8.44 2.29
C LEU A 41 -6.46 -7.69 1.36
N GLN A 42 -6.99 -6.68 0.66
CA GLN A 42 -6.22 -5.83 -0.25
C GLN A 42 -5.09 -5.11 0.48
N GLU A 43 -5.41 -4.49 1.62
CA GLU A 43 -4.45 -3.79 2.47
C GLU A 43 -3.33 -4.72 2.95
N GLN A 44 -3.67 -5.97 3.29
CA GLN A 44 -2.69 -6.96 3.69
C GLN A 44 -1.74 -7.32 2.54
N ILE A 45 -2.25 -7.53 1.33
CA ILE A 45 -1.44 -7.81 0.13
C ILE A 45 -0.47 -6.65 -0.13
N TYR A 46 -0.95 -5.41 -0.07
CA TYR A 46 -0.10 -4.23 -0.18
C TYR A 46 1.03 -4.25 0.84
N TYR A 47 0.71 -4.54 2.11
CA TYR A 47 1.69 -4.58 3.17
C TYR A 47 2.70 -5.73 3.00
N GLU A 48 2.28 -6.89 2.53
CA GLU A 48 3.17 -8.01 2.21
C GLU A 48 4.16 -7.62 1.11
N ASN A 49 3.69 -6.90 0.08
CA ASN A 49 4.51 -6.37 -1.02
C ASN A 49 5.17 -5.02 -0.76
N ARG A 50 5.07 -4.46 0.47
CA ARG A 50 5.53 -3.10 0.82
C ARG A 50 6.95 -2.76 0.39
N PHE A 51 7.86 -3.75 0.38
CA PHE A 51 9.25 -3.51 0.02
C PHE A 51 9.42 -3.12 -1.46
N GLN A 52 8.54 -3.60 -2.35
CA GLN A 52 8.57 -3.22 -3.76
C GLN A 52 8.21 -1.74 -3.93
N TYR A 53 7.12 -1.30 -3.30
CA TYR A 53 6.72 0.11 -3.28
C TYR A 53 7.78 1.02 -2.63
N ILE A 54 8.35 0.61 -1.49
CA ILE A 54 9.39 1.38 -0.80
C ILE A 54 10.65 1.52 -1.66
N ASP A 55 11.08 0.45 -2.33
CA ASP A 55 12.22 0.48 -3.23
C ASP A 55 11.96 1.41 -4.42
N LEU A 56 10.77 1.35 -5.01
CA LEU A 56 10.38 2.21 -6.11
C LEU A 56 10.38 3.70 -5.74
N VAL A 57 9.79 4.04 -4.59
CA VAL A 57 9.83 5.41 -4.04
C VAL A 57 11.26 5.87 -3.84
N LYS A 58 12.12 5.00 -3.30
CA LYS A 58 13.52 5.32 -3.05
C LYS A 58 14.28 5.59 -4.35
N LYS A 59 14.16 4.71 -5.35
CA LYS A 59 14.78 4.89 -6.68
C LYS A 59 14.39 6.22 -7.30
N CYS A 60 13.11 6.59 -7.21
CA CYS A 60 12.63 7.87 -7.73
C CYS A 60 13.22 9.06 -6.94
N LEU A 61 13.26 8.99 -5.60
CA LEU A 61 13.85 10.05 -4.77
C LEU A 61 15.37 10.21 -4.95
N ASP A 62 16.06 9.12 -5.24
CA ASP A 62 17.50 9.08 -5.51
C ASP A 62 17.84 9.45 -6.97
N GLU A 63 16.82 9.81 -7.78
CA GLU A 63 16.94 10.18 -9.20
C GLU A 63 17.50 9.04 -10.07
N GLU A 64 17.34 7.78 -9.63
CA GLU A 64 17.71 6.58 -10.40
C GLU A 64 16.68 6.27 -11.49
N ILE A 65 15.41 6.62 -11.26
CA ILE A 65 14.30 6.57 -12.21
C ILE A 65 13.57 7.92 -12.21
N ASN A 66 12.99 8.31 -13.35
CA ASN A 66 12.20 9.54 -13.45
C ASN A 66 10.74 9.32 -12.98
N CYS A 67 9.93 10.39 -12.97
CA CYS A 67 8.54 10.32 -12.48
C CYS A 67 7.62 9.43 -13.33
N TYR A 68 7.86 9.32 -14.64
CA TYR A 68 7.06 8.48 -15.54
C TYR A 68 7.43 7.01 -15.41
N GLU A 69 8.72 6.69 -15.24
CA GLU A 69 9.18 5.34 -14.91
C GLU A 69 8.60 4.90 -13.55
N PHE A 70 8.66 5.78 -12.54
CA PHE A 70 7.99 5.53 -11.26
C PHE A 70 6.50 5.23 -11.43
N GLN A 71 5.77 6.05 -12.19
CA GLN A 71 4.34 5.86 -12.39
C GLN A 71 4.02 4.53 -13.07
N SER A 72 4.75 4.20 -14.14
CA SER A 72 4.58 2.95 -14.88
C SER A 72 4.77 1.74 -13.96
N ASP A 73 5.92 1.68 -13.27
CA ASP A 73 6.25 0.57 -12.38
C ASP A 73 5.29 0.50 -11.18
N PHE A 74 4.87 1.65 -10.65
CA PHE A 74 3.91 1.72 -9.55
C PHE A 74 2.56 1.13 -9.96
N VAL A 75 2.04 1.52 -11.12
CA VAL A 75 0.77 1.02 -11.65
C VAL A 75 0.85 -0.49 -11.91
N GLU A 76 1.98 -0.99 -12.41
CA GLU A 76 2.19 -2.42 -12.61
C GLU A 76 2.13 -3.20 -11.30
N ILE A 77 2.88 -2.78 -10.27
CA ILE A 77 2.87 -3.44 -8.95
C ILE A 77 1.44 -3.38 -8.36
N TYR A 78 0.80 -2.21 -8.42
CA TYR A 78 -0.54 -1.99 -7.87
C TYR A 78 -1.60 -2.89 -8.55
N GLN A 79 -1.55 -3.03 -9.87
CA GLN A 79 -2.45 -3.92 -10.61
C GLN A 79 -2.17 -5.40 -10.34
N ASN A 80 -0.90 -5.77 -10.13
CA ASN A 80 -0.53 -7.13 -9.74
C ASN A 80 -1.10 -7.49 -8.37
N ASP A 81 -1.11 -6.54 -7.42
CA ASP A 81 -1.70 -6.72 -6.10
C ASP A 81 -3.23 -6.87 -6.15
N ILE A 82 -3.92 -6.07 -6.97
CA ILE A 82 -5.36 -6.25 -7.24
C ILE A 82 -5.64 -7.63 -7.84
N THR A 83 -4.84 -8.06 -8.82
CA THR A 83 -4.98 -9.39 -9.43
C THR A 83 -4.71 -10.51 -8.42
N ALA A 84 -3.82 -10.29 -7.45
CA ALA A 84 -3.56 -11.25 -6.38
C ALA A 84 -4.75 -11.36 -5.42
N LEU A 85 -5.46 -10.25 -5.15
CA LEU A 85 -6.70 -10.25 -4.38
C LEU A 85 -7.79 -11.07 -5.10
N ASP A 86 -8.01 -10.86 -6.39
CA ASP A 86 -9.02 -11.61 -7.15
C ASP A 86 -8.75 -13.12 -7.09
N LYS A 87 -7.49 -13.53 -7.31
CA LYS A 87 -7.07 -14.93 -7.19
C LYS A 87 -7.26 -15.49 -5.77
N LEU A 88 -7.04 -14.67 -4.75
CA LEU A 88 -7.24 -15.06 -3.37
C LEU A 88 -8.74 -15.28 -3.08
N ILE A 89 -9.60 -14.37 -3.54
CA ILE A 89 -11.06 -14.47 -3.41
C ILE A 89 -11.54 -15.75 -4.11
N ASP A 90 -11.14 -15.99 -5.36
CA ASP A 90 -11.49 -17.20 -6.11
C ASP A 90 -11.09 -18.48 -5.37
N LYS A 91 -9.87 -18.50 -4.81
CA LYS A 91 -9.37 -19.63 -4.03
C LYS A 91 -10.21 -19.84 -2.76
N VAL A 92 -10.53 -18.77 -2.03
CA VAL A 92 -11.34 -18.81 -0.81
C VAL A 92 -12.75 -19.31 -1.12
N SER A 93 -13.35 -18.83 -2.20
CA SER A 93 -14.65 -19.27 -2.69
C SER A 93 -14.68 -20.77 -2.99
N GLN A 94 -13.68 -21.28 -3.72
CA GLN A 94 -13.62 -22.69 -4.16
C GLN A 94 -13.27 -23.67 -3.04
N TYR A 95 -12.29 -23.32 -2.21
CA TYR A 95 -11.67 -24.26 -1.27
C TYR A 95 -11.94 -23.93 0.21
N GLY A 96 -12.60 -22.79 0.48
CA GLY A 96 -12.72 -22.25 1.82
C GLY A 96 -11.45 -21.52 2.28
N ILE A 97 -11.46 -21.09 3.54
CA ILE A 97 -10.33 -20.39 4.16
C ILE A 97 -9.35 -21.41 4.73
N ASP A 98 -8.10 -21.33 4.31
CA ASP A 98 -7.01 -22.15 4.86
C ASP A 98 -6.58 -21.62 6.24
N SER A 99 -6.15 -22.54 7.11
CA SER A 99 -5.48 -22.23 8.38
C SER A 99 -4.24 -21.34 8.26
N GLU A 100 -3.60 -21.32 7.08
CA GLU A 100 -2.46 -20.43 6.78
C GLU A 100 -2.90 -19.00 6.39
N MET A 101 -4.19 -18.78 6.10
CA MET A 101 -4.72 -17.45 5.78
C MET A 101 -4.91 -16.62 7.06
N ASN A 102 -3.84 -15.93 7.43
CA ASN A 102 -3.79 -15.04 8.58
C ASN A 102 -4.26 -13.64 8.20
N PHE A 103 -5.57 -13.38 8.33
CA PHE A 103 -6.16 -12.07 8.06
C PHE A 103 -5.97 -11.14 9.27
N HIS A 104 -5.03 -10.21 9.16
CA HIS A 104 -4.66 -9.31 10.25
C HIS A 104 -5.00 -7.86 9.93
N THR A 105 -5.52 -7.18 10.94
CA THR A 105 -5.66 -5.72 10.95
C THR A 105 -4.70 -5.17 12.00
N ASP A 106 -3.56 -4.67 11.56
CA ASP A 106 -2.63 -3.89 12.38
C ASP A 106 -2.62 -2.46 11.81
N SER A 107 -2.57 -1.46 12.69
CA SER A 107 -2.26 -0.06 12.36
C SER A 107 -1.12 0.12 11.36
N LYS A 108 -0.12 -0.78 11.32
CA LYS A 108 0.96 -0.73 10.31
C LYS A 108 0.47 -0.99 8.89
N ILE A 109 -0.49 -1.90 8.74
CA ILE A 109 -1.12 -2.25 7.47
C ILE A 109 -1.96 -1.05 7.01
N GLU A 110 -2.86 -0.56 7.87
CA GLU A 110 -3.72 0.60 7.59
C GLU A 110 -2.91 1.85 7.19
N ASN A 111 -1.85 2.17 7.95
CA ASN A 111 -0.97 3.29 7.63
C ASN A 111 -0.26 3.14 6.27
N PHE A 112 0.09 1.91 5.90
CA PHE A 112 0.75 1.65 4.62
C PHE A 112 -0.24 1.74 3.46
N SER A 113 -1.44 1.18 3.61
CA SER A 113 -2.48 1.29 2.60
C SER A 113 -2.92 2.72 2.38
N SER A 114 -3.08 3.52 3.44
CA SER A 114 -3.34 4.96 3.31
C SER A 114 -2.22 5.71 2.57
N LEU A 115 -0.95 5.30 2.74
CA LEU A 115 0.14 5.86 1.92
C LEU A 115 -0.07 5.53 0.44
N LEU A 116 -0.51 4.32 0.09
CA LEU A 116 -0.76 3.96 -1.30
C LEU A 116 -1.98 4.69 -1.84
N ASP A 117 -3.15 4.46 -1.25
CA ASP A 117 -4.45 4.85 -1.78
C ASP A 117 -4.72 6.35 -1.66
N ASP A 118 -4.30 6.98 -0.55
CA ASP A 118 -4.56 8.41 -0.33
C ASP A 118 -3.43 9.29 -0.89
N GLN A 119 -2.22 8.74 -1.07
CA GLN A 119 -1.04 9.55 -1.39
C GLN A 119 -0.34 9.16 -2.69
N LEU A 120 -0.09 7.89 -2.99
CA LEU A 120 0.68 7.52 -4.19
C LEU A 120 -0.21 7.35 -5.43
N VAL A 121 -1.36 6.69 -5.30
CA VAL A 121 -2.34 6.53 -6.40
C VAL A 121 -2.76 7.91 -6.94
N PRO A 122 -3.24 8.87 -6.12
CA PRO A 122 -3.63 10.18 -6.65
C PRO A 122 -2.46 10.96 -7.22
N LEU A 123 -1.23 10.72 -6.75
CA LEU A 123 -0.05 11.37 -7.31
C LEU A 123 0.22 10.89 -8.74
N CYS A 124 0.08 9.58 -8.96
CA CYS A 124 0.18 8.96 -10.27
C CYS A 124 -0.94 9.43 -11.20
N ASP A 125 -2.17 9.51 -10.71
CA ASP A 125 -3.30 10.03 -11.49
C ASP A 125 -3.07 11.48 -11.92
N PHE A 126 -2.62 12.34 -11.00
CA PHE A 126 -2.29 13.72 -11.37
C PHE A 126 -1.14 13.81 -12.37
N LEU A 127 -0.17 12.89 -12.33
CA LEU A 127 0.90 12.83 -13.33
C LEU A 127 0.34 12.47 -14.70
N ALA A 128 -0.60 11.52 -14.78
CA ALA A 128 -1.32 11.21 -16.02
C ALA A 128 -2.10 12.44 -16.54
N ASP A 129 -2.67 13.24 -15.63
CA ASP A 129 -3.41 14.47 -15.95
C ASP A 129 -2.52 15.69 -16.26
N GLY A 130 -1.21 15.51 -16.40
CA GLY A 130 -0.28 16.55 -16.84
C GLY A 130 0.40 17.35 -15.72
N LEU A 131 0.47 16.81 -14.50
CA LEU A 131 1.33 17.36 -13.44
C LEU A 131 2.79 17.44 -13.94
N THR A 132 3.48 18.54 -13.65
CA THR A 132 4.90 18.66 -14.01
C THR A 132 5.78 17.77 -13.15
N GLU A 133 6.89 17.29 -13.70
CA GLU A 133 7.87 16.46 -12.99
C GLU A 133 8.40 17.15 -11.71
N GLU A 134 8.69 18.46 -11.75
CA GLU A 134 9.10 19.22 -10.57
C GLU A 134 8.02 19.20 -9.47
N SER A 135 6.76 19.41 -9.86
CA SER A 135 5.63 19.38 -8.94
C SER A 135 5.40 17.98 -8.37
N PHE A 136 5.63 16.94 -9.17
CA PHE A 136 5.59 15.55 -8.76
C PHE A 136 6.60 15.29 -7.64
N TYR A 137 7.89 15.58 -7.85
CA TYR A 137 8.91 15.36 -6.82
C TYR A 137 8.66 16.17 -5.55
N HIS A 138 8.18 17.41 -5.69
CA HIS A 138 7.82 18.23 -4.54
C HIS A 138 6.69 17.57 -3.73
N LYS A 139 5.62 17.14 -4.40
CA LYS A 139 4.47 16.46 -3.75
C LYS A 139 4.87 15.11 -3.16
N LEU A 140 5.67 14.30 -3.87
CA LEU A 140 6.17 13.02 -3.37
C LEU A 140 6.94 13.20 -2.06
N LYS A 141 7.92 14.13 -2.04
CA LYS A 141 8.70 14.45 -0.84
C LYS A 141 7.82 14.98 0.29
N PHE A 142 6.83 15.82 -0.02
CA PHE A 142 5.92 16.36 0.97
C PHE A 142 5.04 15.26 1.61
N ARG A 143 4.43 14.41 0.79
CA ARG A 143 3.53 13.33 1.22
C ARG A 143 4.26 12.31 2.11
N LEU A 144 5.46 11.88 1.70
CA LEU A 144 6.28 10.95 2.51
C LEU A 144 6.71 11.54 3.86
N ASN A 145 7.02 12.83 3.91
CA ASN A 145 7.35 13.51 5.16
C ASN A 145 6.16 13.62 6.12
N LEU A 146 4.93 13.74 5.60
CA LEU A 146 3.72 13.72 6.42
C LEU A 146 3.49 12.31 7.00
N THR A 147 3.56 11.28 6.18
CA THR A 147 3.37 9.89 6.60
C THR A 147 4.42 9.46 7.63
N ILE A 148 5.68 9.87 7.47
CA ILE A 148 6.74 9.57 8.44
C ILE A 148 6.55 10.31 9.76
N LYS A 149 6.08 11.56 9.72
CA LYS A 149 5.72 12.28 10.95
C LYS A 149 4.55 11.64 11.67
N GLN A 150 3.53 11.17 10.95
CA GLN A 150 2.38 10.47 11.51
C GLN A 150 2.78 9.11 12.13
N THR A 151 3.62 8.32 11.46
CA THR A 151 4.14 7.06 11.99
C THR A 151 5.09 7.25 13.17
N LEU A 152 5.93 8.30 13.18
CA LEU A 152 6.76 8.69 14.34
C LEU A 152 5.95 9.13 15.57
N ILE A 153 4.73 9.64 15.39
CA ILE A 153 3.83 10.05 16.48
C ILE A 153 3.13 8.83 17.10
N ILE A 154 3.02 7.70 16.38
CA ILE A 154 2.21 6.54 16.79
C ILE A 154 3.06 5.31 17.17
N GLY A 155 4.33 5.21 16.76
CA GLY A 155 5.15 4.04 17.12
C GLY A 155 6.66 4.29 17.06
N ASN A 156 7.36 3.93 18.14
CA ASN A 156 8.83 3.97 18.28
C ASN A 156 9.57 2.95 17.40
N SER A 157 9.17 2.74 16.14
CA SER A 157 9.93 1.96 15.16
C SER A 157 10.28 2.86 13.98
N ILE A 158 11.36 3.59 14.17
CA ILE A 158 11.98 4.43 13.14
C ILE A 158 12.49 3.49 12.05
N ILE A 159 11.80 3.43 10.91
CA ILE A 159 12.40 2.94 9.68
C ILE A 159 13.47 3.97 9.29
N PRO A 160 14.77 3.62 9.24
CA PRO A 160 15.82 4.57 8.93
C PRO A 160 15.90 4.77 7.42
N ILE A 161 14.89 5.40 6.81
CA ILE A 161 14.93 5.68 5.36
C ILE A 161 15.08 7.18 5.06
N LEU A 162 14.69 8.09 5.96
CA LEU A 162 14.81 9.53 5.67
C LEU A 162 15.77 10.27 6.59
N THR A 163 17.07 9.99 6.40
CA THR A 163 18.07 11.05 6.62
C THR A 163 18.31 11.75 5.28
N ILE A 164 17.45 12.71 4.93
CA ILE A 164 17.68 13.60 3.79
C ILE A 164 18.98 14.37 4.08
N LYS A 165 20.08 13.98 3.44
CA LYS A 165 21.28 14.82 3.41
C LYS A 165 20.94 16.07 2.63
N LYS A 166 20.75 17.19 3.33
CA LYS A 166 20.83 18.53 2.74
C LYS A 166 22.21 18.66 2.06
N LYS A 167 22.26 18.50 0.73
CA LYS A 167 23.43 18.90 -0.06
C LYS A 167 23.50 20.42 -0.02
N ASN A 168 24.25 20.96 0.94
CA ASN A 168 24.68 22.35 0.88
C ASN A 168 25.63 22.49 -0.31
N LYS A 169 25.16 23.16 -1.37
CA LYS A 169 26.00 23.72 -2.44
C LYS A 169 26.89 24.80 -1.83
N LYS A 170 27.94 24.42 -1.11
CA LYS A 170 29.20 25.16 -0.89
C LYS A 170 30.11 24.34 0.05
N LYS A 171 31.26 23.96 -0.49
CA LYS A 171 32.45 23.30 0.11
C LYS A 171 32.45 21.76 0.17
N LYS A 172 33.32 21.20 -0.69
CA LYS A 172 33.78 19.81 -0.73
C LYS A 172 34.49 19.44 0.58
N THR A 173 33.83 18.69 1.46
CA THR A 173 34.49 17.79 2.40
C THR A 173 33.49 16.74 2.87
N VAL A 174 33.69 15.50 2.45
CA VAL A 174 32.90 14.34 2.91
C VAL A 174 33.51 13.87 4.22
N VAL A 175 32.82 14.11 5.35
CA VAL A 175 33.18 13.50 6.64
C VAL A 175 32.36 12.23 6.80
N TRP A 176 33.04 11.09 6.82
CA TRP A 176 32.44 9.79 7.14
C TRP A 176 32.25 9.69 8.65
N ARG A 177 31.00 9.58 9.13
CA ARG A 177 30.71 9.11 10.49
C ARG A 177 30.12 7.71 10.41
N LYS A 178 30.82 6.73 10.98
CA LYS A 178 30.30 5.38 11.23
C LYS A 178 29.14 5.47 12.20
N ILE A 179 27.95 5.03 11.79
CA ILE A 179 26.82 4.82 12.70
C ILE A 179 27.00 3.44 13.33
N LYS A 180 27.17 3.40 14.67
CA LYS A 180 27.09 2.15 15.44
C LYS A 180 25.61 1.84 15.66
N VAL A 181 25.14 0.73 15.13
CA VAL A 181 23.83 0.15 15.47
C VAL A 181 23.99 -0.55 16.82
N VAL A 182 23.21 -0.15 17.82
CA VAL A 182 23.07 -0.87 19.09
C VAL A 182 21.76 -1.65 19.00
N MET A 183 21.85 -2.98 18.96
CA MET A 183 20.68 -3.84 19.14
C MET A 183 20.25 -3.78 20.60
N ILE A 184 18.96 -3.51 20.84
CA ILE A 184 18.31 -3.76 22.12
C ILE A 184 17.24 -4.81 21.85
N THR A 185 17.47 -6.01 22.35
CA THR A 185 16.50 -7.11 22.43
C THR A 185 15.61 -6.91 23.64
N TYR A 186 14.29 -6.96 23.45
CA TYR A 186 13.32 -7.36 24.47
C TYR A 186 12.28 -8.26 23.82
#